data_AF-A0A843SGL5-F1
#
_entry.id   AF-A0A843SGL5-F1
#
_cell.length_a   1.000
_cell.length_b   1.000
_cell.length_c   1.000
_cell.angle_alpha   90.00
_cell.angle_beta   90.00
_cell.angle_gamma   90.00
#
_symmetry.space_group_name_H-M   'P 1'
#
loop_
_entity.id
_entity.type
_entity.pdbx_description
1 polymer ?
#
loop_
_entity_poly.entity_id
_entity_poly.type
_entity_poly.pdbx_seq_one_letter_code
_entity_poly.pdbx_strand_id
1 'polypeptide(L)' 'MAKTNFAYEKRQRELEKKKKADEKARRKAELKQNPGLAQEGELDEADGDDAADGDTAAE' A
#
# COMPACT_ATOMS: atom_id res chain seq x y z
N MET A 1 10.46 -1.59 29.83
CA MET A 1 9.63 -1.23 28.66
C MET A 1 10.57 -0.96 27.50
N ALA A 2 10.41 -1.65 26.38
CA ALA A 2 11.20 -1.34 25.19
C ALA A 2 10.89 0.10 24.79
N LYS A 3 11.92 0.92 24.55
CA LYS A 3 11.74 2.26 24.00
C LYS A 3 11.11 2.08 22.62
N THR A 4 9.82 2.37 22.49
CA THR A 4 9.13 2.34 21.20
C THR A 4 9.75 3.43 20.34
N ASN A 5 10.49 3.02 19.30
CA ASN A 5 11.10 3.96 18.38
C ASN A 5 10.02 4.42 17.41
N PHE A 6 9.28 5.47 17.79
CA PHE A 6 8.17 6.00 17.02
C PHE A 6 8.56 6.41 15.59
N ALA A 7 9.80 6.86 15.37
CA ALA A 7 10.30 7.15 14.04
C ALA A 7 10.46 5.89 13.19
N TYR A 8 10.96 4.80 13.78
CA TYR A 8 11.05 3.50 13.12
C TYR A 8 9.67 2.90 12.84
N GLU A 9 8.73 2.98 13.79
CA GLU A 9 7.35 2.52 13.61
C GLU A 9 6.58 3.34 12.58
N LYS A 10 6.83 4.65 12.49
CA LYS A 10 6.28 5.51 11.43
C LYS A 10 6.82 5.07 10.06
N ARG A 11 8.14 4.92 9.94
CA ARG A 11 8.79 4.47 8.69
C ARG A 11 8.36 3.05 8.29
N GLN A 12 8.18 2.13 9.23
CA GLN A 12 7.67 0.79 8.94
C GLN A 12 6.23 0.85 8.41
N ARG A 13 5.35 1.64 9.04
CA ARG A 13 3.97 1.84 8.52
C ARG A 13 3.96 2.44 7.12
N GLU A 14 4.81 3.42 6.84
CA GLU A 14 4.96 3.99 5.48
C GLU A 14 5.49 2.95 4.48
N LEU A 15 6.49 2.15 4.87
CA LEU A 15 7.03 1.08 4.02
C LEU A 15 6.00 -0.02 3.75
N GLU A 16 5.19 -0.40 4.73
CA GLU A 16 4.12 -1.37 4.58
C GLU A 16 3.01 -0.84 3.67
N LYS A 17 2.58 0.42 3.87
CA LYS A 17 1.63 1.10 2.98
C LYS A 17 2.14 1.12 1.54
N LYS A 18 3.40 1.52 1.34
CA LYS A 18 4.03 1.56 0.00
C LYS A 18 4.11 0.18 -0.64
N LYS A 19 4.56 -0.86 0.09
CA LYS A 19 4.61 -2.24 -0.42
C LYS A 19 3.22 -2.74 -0.81
N LYS A 20 2.21 -2.44 -0.01
CA LYS A 20 0.82 -2.85 -0.29
C LYS A 20 0.28 -2.12 -1.54
N ALA A 21 0.56 -0.82 -1.70
CA ALA A 21 0.18 -0.06 -2.89
C ALA A 21 0.90 -0.57 -4.14
N ASP A 22 2.22 -0.79 -4.07
CA ASP A 22 3.02 -1.30 -5.18
C ASP A 22 2.60 -2.72 -5.59
N GLU A 23 2.29 -3.61 -4.62
CA GLU A 23 1.79 -4.95 -4.90
C GLU A 23 0.40 -4.92 -5.56
N LYS A 24 -0.51 -4.06 -5.08
CA LYS A 24 -1.82 -3.85 -5.72
C LYS A 24 -1.67 -3.33 -7.15
N ALA A 25 -0.84 -2.31 -7.36
CA ALA A 25 -0.57 -1.74 -8.68
C ALA A 25 0.00 -2.82 -9.62
N ARG A 26 0.92 -3.65 -9.13
CA ARG A 26 1.47 -4.78 -9.87
C ARG A 26 0.41 -5.82 -10.22
N ARG A 27 -0.44 -6.24 -9.27
CA ARG A 27 -1.54 -7.19 -9.53
C ARG A 27 -2.54 -6.64 -10.55
N LYS A 28 -2.92 -5.36 -10.43
CA LYS A 28 -3.80 -4.70 -11.40
C LYS A 28 -3.16 -4.62 -12.80
N ALA A 29 -1.87 -4.31 -12.87
CA ALA A 29 -1.12 -4.31 -14.14
C ALA A 29 -1.02 -5.72 -14.74
N GLU A 30 -0.78 -6.74 -13.92
CA GLU A 30 -0.70 -8.15 -14.34
C GLU A 30 -2.05 -8.66 -14.85
N LEU A 31 -3.16 -8.33 -14.18
CA LEU A 31 -4.52 -8.59 -14.67
C LEU A 31 -4.81 -7.89 -16.00
N LYS A 32 -4.36 -6.64 -16.15
CA LYS A 32 -4.51 -5.89 -17.40
C LYS A 32 -3.69 -6.50 -18.54
N GLN A 33 -2.52 -7.07 -18.24
CA GLN A 33 -1.68 -7.76 -19.22
C GLN A 33 -2.19 -9.17 -19.54
N ASN A 34 -2.80 -9.84 -18.56
CA ASN A 34 -3.30 -11.21 -18.70
C ASN A 34 -4.77 -11.28 -18.26
N PRO A 35 -5.72 -10.89 -19.12
CA PRO A 35 -7.15 -10.90 -18.78
C PRO A 35 -7.70 -12.30 -18.43
N GLY A 36 -6.96 -13.38 -18.77
CA GLY A 36 -7.31 -14.76 -18.39
C GLY A 36 -6.90 -15.17 -16.96
N LEU A 37 -6.13 -14.35 -16.24
CA LEU A 37 -5.79 -14.55 -14.81
C LEU A 37 -6.70 -13.73 -13.87
N ALA A 38 -7.64 -12.95 -14.41
CA ALA A 38 -8.58 -12.17 -13.62
C ALA A 38 -9.58 -13.10 -12.92
N GLN A 39 -9.20 -13.64 -11.76
CA GLN A 39 -10.14 -14.32 -10.88
C GLN A 39 -11.03 -13.26 -10.22
N GLU A 40 -12.31 -13.36 -10.54
CA GLU A 40 -13.41 -12.50 -10.10
C GLU A 40 -13.50 -12.50 -8.57
N GLY A 41 -12.92 -11.49 -7.91
CA GLY A 41 -13.03 -11.35 -6.45
C GLY A 41 -11.92 -10.55 -5.76
N GLU A 42 -10.71 -10.47 -6.31
CA GLU A 42 -9.59 -9.87 -5.55
C GLU A 42 -9.42 -8.34 -5.75
N LEU A 43 -10.24 -7.74 -6.63
CA LEU A 43 -10.16 -6.31 -6.96
C LEU A 43 -11.00 -5.41 -6.04
N ASP A 44 -11.89 -5.97 -5.22
CA ASP A 44 -12.95 -5.21 -4.53
C ASP A 44 -12.58 -4.76 -3.10
N GLU A 45 -11.61 -5.41 -2.45
CA GLU A 45 -11.47 -5.31 -0.99
C GLU A 45 -10.68 -4.12 -0.43
N ALA A 46 -10.19 -3.18 -1.23
CA ALA A 46 -9.38 -2.09 -0.65
C ALA A 46 -9.22 -0.82 -1.50
N ASP A 47 -10.31 -0.29 -2.05
CA ASP A 47 -10.38 1.07 -2.64
C ASP A 47 -10.79 2.11 -1.57
N GLY A 48 -10.20 2.03 -0.36
CA GLY A 48 -10.59 2.86 0.77
C GLY A 48 -9.45 3.59 1.51
N ASP A 49 -8.18 3.41 1.10
CA ASP A 49 -7.04 3.83 1.93
C ASP A 49 -5.86 4.42 1.13
N ASP A 50 -6.11 4.98 -0.05
CA ASP A 50 -5.04 5.54 -0.89
C ASP A 50 -5.41 6.92 -1.44
N ALA A 51 -5.28 7.96 -0.60
CA ALA A 51 -4.93 9.33 -0.99
C ALA A 51 -5.01 10.30 0.20
N ALA A 52 -4.11 10.18 1.20
CA ALA A 52 -3.75 11.30 2.08
C ALA A 52 -2.56 10.92 2.99
N ASP A 53 -1.34 10.94 2.44
CA ASP A 53 -0.17 11.31 3.25
C ASP A 53 0.82 12.02 2.33
N GLY A 54 0.30 13.08 1.71
CA GLY A 54 1.12 14.18 1.20
C GLY A 54 1.13 15.25 2.28
N ASP A 55 2.32 15.67 2.66
CA ASP A 55 2.63 16.87 3.43
C ASP A 55 2.60 16.76 4.96
N THR A 56 3.78 16.57 5.54
CA THR A 56 4.31 17.45 6.60
C THR A 56 5.80 17.13 6.78
N ALA A 57 6.59 17.49 5.77
CA ALA A 57 7.95 17.92 6.03
C ALA A 57 7.84 19.35 6.58
N ALA A 58 7.59 19.46 7.88
CA ALA A 58 7.58 20.72 8.59
C ALA A 58 8.83 20.80 9.48
N GLU A 59 9.71 21.73 9.09
CA GLU A 59 10.81 22.40 9.82
C GLU A 59 12.02 21.56 10.30
#